data_AF-A0A504Z3F7-F1
#
_entry.id   AF-A0A504Z3F7-F1
#
_cell.length_a   1.000
_cell.length_b   1.000
_cell.length_c   1.000
_cell.angle_alpha   90.00
_cell.angle_beta   90.00
_cell.angle_gamma   90.00
#
_symmetry.space_group_name_H-M   'P 1'
#
loop_
_entity.id
_entity.type
_entity.pdbx_description
1 polymer ?
#
loop_
_entity_poly.entity_id
_entity_poly.type
_entity_poly.pdbx_seq_one_letter_code
_entity_poly.pdbx_strand_id
1 'polypeptide(L)'
;MPEYAHIKQILDKPRLEAEELLKDRFPMPRYIETEHEGSQARFLLSKVNPSLTHNTMYSFGQETGSVVLTDDVSLQGFMDHLKKLAVSSSA
;
A
#
# COMPACT_ATOMS: atom_id res chain seq x y z
N MET A 1 -21.99 25.44 7.76
CA MET A 1 -20.58 25.60 7.37
C MET A 1 -20.39 25.09 5.93
N PRO A 2 -20.77 25.88 4.91
CA PRO A 2 -20.62 25.50 3.49
C PRO A 2 -19.17 25.50 3.00
N GLU A 3 -18.26 26.18 3.71
CA GLU A 3 -16.85 26.38 3.33
C GLU A 3 -16.01 25.09 3.28
N TYR A 4 -16.37 24.06 4.05
CA TYR A 4 -15.67 22.76 4.09
C TYR A 4 -16.47 21.60 3.48
N ALA A 5 -17.51 21.90 2.69
CA ALA A 5 -18.36 20.88 2.09
C ALA A 5 -17.55 19.86 1.26
N HIS A 6 -16.50 20.31 0.58
CA HIS A 6 -15.65 19.44 -0.23
C HIS A 6 -14.81 18.47 0.61
N ILE A 7 -14.26 18.92 1.75
CA ILE A 7 -13.49 18.06 2.65
C ILE A 7 -14.39 16.95 3.21
N LYS A 8 -15.61 17.30 3.61
CA LYS A 8 -16.60 16.32 4.07
C LYS A 8 -16.86 15.25 2.99
N GLN A 9 -17.07 15.67 1.75
CA GLN A 9 -17.29 14.73 0.64
C GLN A 9 -16.10 13.79 0.42
N ILE A 10 -14.87 14.29 0.49
CA ILE A 10 -13.65 13.46 0.33
C ILE A 10 -13.56 12.41 1.44
N LEU A 11 -13.89 12.76 2.68
CA LEU A 11 -13.83 11.83 3.81
C LEU A 11 -14.96 10.78 3.78
N ASP A 12 -16.15 11.16 3.33
CA ASP A 12 -17.31 10.26 3.30
C ASP A 12 -17.25 9.26 2.13
N LYS A 13 -16.67 9.66 0.98
CA LYS A 13 -16.57 8.83 -0.23
C LYS A 13 -15.98 7.42 0.02
N PRO A 14 -14.81 7.24 0.64
CA PRO A 14 -14.24 5.90 0.86
C PRO A 14 -15.08 5.04 1.80
N ARG A 15 -15.83 5.64 2.74
CA ARG A 15 -16.71 4.90 3.65
C ARG A 15 -17.92 4.34 2.91
N LEU A 16 -18.52 5.14 2.03
CA LEU A 16 -19.66 4.72 1.19
C LEU A 16 -19.26 3.58 0.23
N GLU A 17 -18.12 3.72 -0.45
CA GLU A 17 -17.59 2.67 -1.35
C GLU A 17 -17.30 1.37 -0.58
N ALA A 18 -16.74 1.47 0.63
CA ALA A 18 -16.52 0.31 1.47
C ALA A 18 -17.83 -0.35 1.91
N GLU A 19 -18.86 0.42 2.28
CA GLU A 19 -20.16 -0.11 2.70
C GLU A 19 -20.85 -0.90 1.58
N GLU A 20 -20.74 -0.44 0.33
CA GLU A 20 -21.25 -1.16 -0.84
C GLU A 20 -20.57 -2.52 -0.99
N LEU A 21 -19.24 -2.57 -0.87
CA LEU A 21 -18.49 -3.83 -0.95
C LEU A 21 -18.74 -4.80 0.22
N LEU A 22 -19.23 -4.31 1.36
CA LEU A 22 -19.53 -5.12 2.54
C LEU A 22 -20.89 -5.83 2.42
N LYS A 23 -21.83 -5.29 1.64
CA LYS A 23 -23.19 -5.82 1.50
C LYS A 23 -23.23 -7.17 0.79
N ASP A 24 -22.39 -7.34 -0.24
CA ASP A 24 -22.49 -8.49 -1.15
C ASP A 24 -21.43 -9.58 -0.90
N ARG A 25 -20.41 -9.31 -0.08
CA ARG A 25 -19.29 -10.26 0.16
C ARG A 25 -19.59 -11.22 1.31
N PHE A 26 -19.41 -12.52 1.03
CA PHE A 26 -19.47 -13.58 2.03
C PHE A 26 -18.18 -14.43 2.03
N PRO A 27 -17.54 -14.65 3.21
CA PRO A 27 -17.90 -14.09 4.51
C PRO A 27 -17.71 -12.58 4.57
N MET A 28 -18.47 -11.91 5.45
CA MET A 28 -18.35 -10.46 5.65
C MET A 28 -16.91 -10.11 6.05
N PRO A 29 -16.19 -9.27 5.29
CA PRO A 29 -14.81 -8.96 5.60
C PRO A 29 -14.73 -7.98 6.78
N ARG A 30 -13.61 -8.01 7.50
CA ARG A 30 -13.34 -7.06 8.59
C ARG A 30 -13.10 -5.66 8.01
N TYR A 31 -13.92 -4.69 8.42
CA TYR A 31 -13.71 -3.28 8.11
C TYR A 31 -12.70 -2.65 9.08
N ILE A 32 -11.75 -1.86 8.56
CA ILE A 32 -10.72 -1.17 9.34
C ILE A 32 -10.64 0.27 8.83
N GLU A 33 -10.80 1.21 9.74
CA GLU A 33 -10.53 2.64 9.53
C GLU A 33 -9.30 3.03 10.34
N THR A 34 -8.37 3.73 9.71
CA THR A 34 -7.10 4.11 10.35
C THR A 34 -6.51 5.32 9.64
N GLU A 35 -5.42 5.84 10.19
CA GLU A 35 -4.73 7.04 9.75
C GLU A 35 -3.22 6.85 9.84
N HIS A 36 -2.45 7.88 9.44
CA HIS A 36 -0.99 7.82 9.52
C HIS A 36 -0.52 7.55 10.96
N GLU A 37 0.46 6.66 11.12
CA GLU A 37 0.98 6.18 12.42
C GLU A 37 -0.04 5.46 13.34
N GLY A 38 -1.28 5.29 12.89
CA GLY A 38 -2.28 4.51 13.61
C GLY A 38 -1.87 3.04 13.74
N SER A 39 -2.13 2.43 14.89
CA SER A 39 -1.74 1.03 15.15
C SER A 39 -2.31 0.03 14.12
N GLN A 40 -3.48 0.33 13.55
CA GLN A 40 -4.12 -0.50 12.53
C GLN A 40 -3.57 -0.27 11.11
N ALA A 41 -2.81 0.82 10.87
CA ALA A 41 -2.18 1.10 9.57
C ALA A 41 -1.21 0.00 9.12
N ARG A 42 -0.69 -0.80 10.06
CA ARG A 42 0.13 -2.00 9.77
C ARG A 42 -0.56 -3.02 8.85
N PHE A 43 -1.90 -3.10 8.87
CA PHE A 43 -2.64 -3.97 7.95
C PHE A 43 -2.44 -3.54 6.49
N LEU A 44 -2.31 -2.24 6.24
CA LEU A 44 -1.95 -1.70 4.93
C LEU A 44 -0.44 -1.89 4.65
N LEU A 45 0.43 -1.50 5.59
CA LEU A 45 1.89 -1.54 5.38
C LEU A 45 2.44 -2.94 5.09
N SER A 46 1.82 -3.99 5.62
CA SER A 46 2.19 -5.39 5.34
C SER A 46 1.69 -5.93 3.99
N LYS A 47 0.89 -5.16 3.26
CA LYS A 47 0.31 -5.56 1.96
C LYS A 47 0.80 -4.73 0.78
N VAL A 48 1.45 -3.60 1.04
CA VAL A 48 2.04 -2.76 0.00
C VAL A 48 3.38 -3.32 -0.45
N ASN A 49 3.77 -2.99 -1.68
CA ASN A 49 5.09 -3.32 -2.19
C ASN A 49 6.18 -2.46 -1.50
N PRO A 50 7.24 -3.05 -0.93
CA PRO A 50 8.31 -2.30 -0.27
C PRO A 50 9.29 -1.67 -1.29
N SER A 51 8.81 -0.77 -2.14
CA SER A 51 9.66 -0.03 -3.09
C SER A 51 10.68 0.87 -2.38
N LEU A 52 10.29 1.43 -1.23
CA LEU A 52 11.13 2.24 -0.35
C LEU A 52 11.21 1.57 1.02
N THR A 53 12.42 1.18 1.43
CA THR A 53 12.69 0.54 2.72
C THR A 53 13.77 1.29 3.47
N HIS A 54 14.01 0.92 4.73
CA HIS A 54 15.10 1.47 5.53
C HIS A 54 16.49 1.27 4.90
N ASN A 55 16.65 0.26 4.04
CA ASN A 55 17.90 -0.02 3.32
C ASN A 55 18.08 0.85 2.06
N THR A 56 16.98 1.32 1.45
CA THR A 56 17.02 2.16 0.25
C THR A 56 16.82 3.65 0.55
N MET A 57 16.37 4.00 1.77
CA MET A 57 16.06 5.37 2.20
C MET A 57 17.23 6.36 2.07
N TYR A 58 18.48 5.89 2.16
CA TYR A 58 19.69 6.72 2.02
C TYR A 58 20.35 6.62 0.63
N SER A 59 19.77 5.83 -0.29
CA SER A 59 20.24 5.79 -1.66
C SER A 59 19.78 7.06 -2.39
N PHE A 60 20.71 7.68 -3.11
CA PHE A 60 20.67 9.06 -3.57
C PHE A 60 19.42 9.43 -4.38
N GLY A 61 18.55 10.29 -3.83
CA GLY A 61 17.36 10.85 -4.49
C GLY A 61 16.12 10.72 -3.60
N GLN A 62 15.73 11.79 -2.92
CA GLN A 62 14.57 11.82 -2.02
C GLN A 62 13.26 11.48 -2.77
N GLU A 63 12.90 10.20 -2.81
CA GLU A 63 11.52 9.83 -3.09
C GLU A 63 10.67 10.18 -1.86
N THR A 64 9.71 11.08 -2.05
CA THR A 64 8.74 11.46 -1.04
C THR A 64 7.71 10.33 -0.92
N GLY A 65 7.93 9.40 0.00
CA GLY A 65 7.07 8.23 0.20
C GLY A 65 7.11 7.69 1.62
N SER A 66 6.07 6.93 1.99
CA SER A 66 6.05 6.21 3.27
C SER A 66 7.01 5.01 3.18
N VAL A 67 8.01 4.98 4.06
CA VAL A 67 9.01 3.91 4.14
C VAL A 67 8.37 2.68 4.78
N VAL A 68 8.50 1.52 4.12
CA VAL A 68 8.09 0.23 4.69
C VAL A 68 9.29 -0.42 5.37
N LEU A 69 9.18 -0.65 6.67
CA LEU A 69 10.24 -1.26 7.47
C LEU A 69 10.19 -2.79 7.33
N THR A 70 10.74 -3.30 6.23
CA THR A 70 10.88 -4.73 5.96
C THR A 70 12.18 -5.03 5.19
N ASP A 71 12.62 -6.28 5.25
CA ASP A 71 13.70 -6.85 4.43
C ASP A 71 13.16 -7.63 3.22
N ASP A 72 11.84 -7.63 3.01
CA ASP A 72 11.22 -8.26 1.85
C ASP A 72 11.70 -7.65 0.53
N VAL A 73 11.75 -8.48 -0.51
CA VAL A 73 12.16 -8.07 -1.85
C VAL A 73 11.04 -7.24 -2.50
N SER A 74 11.38 -6.07 -3.02
CA SER A 74 10.45 -5.25 -3.79
C SER A 74 10.08 -5.94 -5.11
N LEU A 75 8.91 -5.59 -5.67
CA LEU A 75 8.48 -6.07 -6.98
C LEU A 75 9.54 -5.81 -8.06
N GLN A 76 10.24 -4.67 -7.99
CA GLN A 76 11.33 -4.36 -8.93
C GLN A 76 12.47 -5.36 -8.80
N GLY A 77 12.96 -5.61 -7.57
CA GLY A 77 14.01 -6.59 -7.32
C GLY A 77 13.61 -8.00 -7.77
N PHE A 78 12.36 -8.40 -7.50
CA PHE A 78 11.80 -9.65 -7.98
C PHE A 78 11.80 -9.72 -9.51
N MET A 79 11.29 -8.69 -10.19
CA MET A 79 11.21 -8.65 -11.65
C MET A 79 12.60 -8.67 -12.31
N ASP A 80 13.60 -8.03 -11.72
CA ASP A 80 14.97 -8.04 -12.24
C ASP A 80 15.60 -9.43 -12.13
N HIS A 81 15.34 -10.15 -11.05
CA HIS A 81 15.78 -11.54 -10.90
C HIS A 81 15.04 -12.46 -11.88
N LEU A 82 13.72 -12.31 -11.98
CA LEU A 82 12.88 -13.08 -12.91
C LEU A 82 13.35 -12.89 -14.35
N LYS A 83 13.57 -11.65 -14.80
CA LYS A 83 14.06 -11.34 -16.16
C LYS A 83 15.40 -12.01 -16.44
N LYS A 84 16.35 -11.93 -15.50
CA LYS A 84 17.68 -12.57 -15.66
C LYS A 84 17.56 -14.08 -15.85
N LEU A 85 16.72 -14.75 -15.05
CA LEU A 85 16.50 -16.19 -15.14
C LEU A 85 15.75 -16.59 -16.42
N ALA A 86 14.77 -15.79 -16.83
CA ALA A 86 13.99 -16.06 -18.03
C ALA A 86 14.83 -15.99 -19.33
N VAL A 87 15.90 -15.19 -19.34
CA VAL A 87 16.81 -15.07 -20.50
C VAL A 87 18.10 -15.87 -20.35
N SER A 88 18.37 -16.45 -19.17
CA SER A 88 19.50 -17.36 -19.00
C SER A 88 19.17 -18.71 -19.64
N SER A 89 19.88 -19.05 -20.72
CA SER A 89 19.73 -20.33 -21.41
C SER A 89 20.02 -21.49 -20.46
N SER A 90 19.06 -22.41 -20.31
CA SER A 90 19.34 -23.75 -19.78
C SER A 90 19.93 -24.59 -20.91
N ALA A 91 21.22 -24.42 -21.18
CA ALA A 91 21.97 -25.29 -22.07
C ALA A 91 22.75 -26.32 -21.24
#